data_AF-C4NF24-F1
#
_entry.id   AF-C4NF24-F1
#
_cell.length_a   1.000
_cell.length_b   1.000
_cell.length_c   1.000
_cell.angle_alpha   90.00
_cell.angle_beta   90.00
_cell.angle_gamma   90.00
#
_symmetry.space_group_name_H-M   'P 1'
#
loop_
_entity.id
_entity.type
_entity.pdbx_description
1 polymer ?
#
loop_
_entity_poly.entity_id
_entity_poly.type
_entity_poly.pdbx_seq_one_letter_code
_entity_poly.pdbx_strand_id
1 'polypeptide(L)'
;GDFNSSSLHPLNDSGWTMLFSICFLTVMAVIGGSLLSWLMFLNPAMICLPLFMKLLTLFVCLVGGVTGYLLSNVSLFFINKSLYMYNFSFFAGSMWFMPIISTLGIINYPLKLGLYSYKSFDQGWSEFFGSQMIYVQLKNYSLYLQEFQSNNLKIYLLSYMLWFII
;
A
#
# COMPACT_ATOMS: atom_id res chain seq x y z
N GLY A 1 39.97 -6.10 4.55
CA GLY A 1 39.63 -7.50 4.82
C GLY A 1 39.94 -8.27 3.56
N ASP A 2 40.66 -9.38 3.68
CA ASP A 2 40.90 -10.25 2.54
C ASP A 2 39.57 -10.82 2.05
N PHE A 3 39.42 -10.90 0.73
CA PHE A 3 38.23 -11.46 0.08
C PHE A 3 38.10 -12.94 0.45
N ASN A 4 37.28 -13.24 1.46
CA ASN A 4 36.90 -14.60 1.87
C ASN A 4 35.79 -15.17 0.97
N SER A 5 35.99 -15.12 -0.35
CA SER A 5 35.11 -15.78 -1.31
C SER A 5 35.66 -17.15 -1.70
N SER A 6 34.77 -18.07 -2.10
CA SER A 6 35.16 -19.30 -2.77
C SER A 6 36.01 -18.99 -4.01
N SER A 7 36.93 -19.89 -4.36
CA SER A 7 37.85 -19.73 -5.50
C SER A 7 37.16 -19.59 -6.86
N LEU A 8 35.88 -19.95 -6.95
CA LEU A 8 35.03 -19.83 -8.14
C LEU A 8 33.93 -18.78 -7.92
N HIS A 9 34.31 -17.57 -7.48
CA HIS A 9 33.33 -16.51 -7.31
C HIS A 9 32.99 -15.84 -8.65
N PRO A 10 31.71 -15.76 -9.06
CA PRO A 10 31.30 -15.10 -10.30
C PRO A 10 31.24 -13.56 -10.19
N LEU A 11 32.15 -12.94 -9.42
CA LEU A 11 32.19 -11.48 -9.26
C LEU A 11 32.74 -10.88 -10.55
N ASN A 12 31.95 -10.05 -11.21
CA ASN A 12 32.38 -9.35 -12.41
C ASN A 12 31.79 -7.95 -12.46
N ASP A 13 32.62 -6.94 -12.20
CA ASP A 13 32.25 -5.53 -12.29
C ASP A 13 32.37 -4.95 -13.71
N SER A 14 32.77 -5.75 -14.71
CA SER A 14 33.00 -5.27 -16.09
C SER A 14 31.73 -5.03 -16.92
N GLY A 15 30.54 -5.12 -16.31
CA GLY A 15 29.27 -4.85 -16.98
C GLY A 15 29.18 -3.40 -17.46
N TRP A 16 29.36 -3.19 -18.77
CA TRP A 16 29.45 -1.85 -19.37
C TRP A 16 28.20 -0.98 -19.12
N THR A 17 27.01 -1.58 -19.12
CA THR A 17 25.74 -0.89 -18.87
C THR A 17 25.63 -0.36 -17.43
N MET A 18 26.13 -1.13 -16.45
CA MET A 18 26.16 -0.75 -15.05
C MET A 18 27.24 0.30 -14.77
N LEU A 19 28.43 0.14 -15.34
CA LEU A 19 29.50 1.14 -15.21
C LEU A 19 29.08 2.48 -15.82
N PHE A 20 28.46 2.47 -17.00
CA PHE A 20 27.98 3.69 -17.64
C PHE A 20 26.93 4.40 -16.80
N SER A 21 25.96 3.67 -16.22
CA SER A 21 24.92 4.28 -15.39
C SER A 21 25.46 4.87 -14.08
N ILE A 22 26.38 4.18 -13.40
CA ILE A 22 27.02 4.68 -12.17
C ILE A 22 27.84 5.94 -12.47
N CYS A 23 28.68 5.92 -13.52
CA CYS A 23 29.47 7.08 -13.93
C CYS A 23 28.58 8.28 -14.28
N PHE A 24 27.53 8.08 -15.07
CA PHE A 24 26.62 9.15 -15.42
C PHE A 24 25.90 9.74 -14.20
N LEU A 25 25.41 8.88 -13.30
CA LEU A 25 24.74 9.30 -12.06
C LEU A 25 25.66 10.11 -11.14
N THR A 26 26.92 9.69 -10.97
CA THR A 26 27.88 10.42 -10.11
C THR A 26 28.21 11.81 -10.66
N VAL A 27 28.40 11.95 -11.98
CA VAL A 27 28.63 13.24 -12.61
C VAL A 27 27.41 14.15 -12.46
N MET A 28 26.21 13.61 -12.70
CA MET A 28 24.98 14.37 -12.60
C MET A 28 24.66 14.78 -11.15
N ALA A 29 25.03 13.98 -10.15
CA ALA A 29 24.84 14.34 -8.74
C ALA A 29 25.63 15.60 -8.34
N VAL A 30 26.87 15.73 -8.83
CA VAL A 30 27.73 16.90 -8.54
C VAL A 30 27.25 18.13 -9.31
N ILE A 31 27.06 18.01 -10.62
CA ILE A 31 26.71 19.15 -11.48
C ILE A 31 25.25 19.56 -11.23
N GLY A 32 24.34 18.59 -11.15
CA GLY A 32 22.91 18.80 -10.97
C GLY A 32 22.58 19.56 -9.69
N GLY A 33 23.24 19.26 -8.56
CA GLY A 33 23.03 20.00 -7.32
C GLY A 33 23.34 21.49 -7.45
N SER A 34 24.45 21.84 -8.10
CA SER A 34 24.84 23.24 -8.34
C SER A 34 23.88 23.94 -9.31
N LEU A 35 23.51 23.30 -10.42
CA LEU A 35 22.57 23.84 -11.41
C LEU A 35 21.18 24.09 -10.81
N LEU A 36 20.65 23.13 -10.04
CA LEU A 36 19.34 23.26 -9.39
C LEU A 36 19.33 24.41 -8.38
N SER A 37 20.43 24.64 -7.66
CA SER A 37 20.51 25.76 -6.72
C SER A 37 20.38 27.12 -7.42
N TRP A 38 20.99 27.28 -8.59
CA TRP A 38 20.91 28.51 -9.37
C TRP A 38 19.54 28.71 -10.03
N LEU A 39 18.89 27.64 -10.48
CA LEU A 39 17.58 27.72 -11.12
C LEU A 39 16.44 27.96 -10.12
N MET A 40 16.48 27.31 -8.95
CA MET A 40 15.38 27.38 -7.97
C MET A 40 15.42 28.65 -7.11
N PHE A 41 16.61 29.15 -6.76
CA PHE A 41 16.75 30.32 -5.89
C PHE A 41 17.01 31.60 -6.70
N LEU A 42 15.93 32.20 -7.20
CA LEU A 42 15.98 33.46 -7.97
C LEU A 42 16.39 34.69 -7.13
N ASN A 43 16.17 34.66 -5.81
CA ASN A 43 16.57 35.73 -4.89
C ASN A 43 17.40 35.15 -3.73
N PRO A 44 18.75 35.29 -3.74
CA PRO A 44 19.58 34.82 -2.64
C PRO A 44 19.45 35.76 -1.44
N ALA A 45 18.70 35.35 -0.42
CA ALA A 45 18.67 36.06 0.86
C ALA A 45 19.95 35.78 1.67
N MET A 46 20.65 36.83 2.10
CA MET A 46 21.81 36.68 2.99
C MET A 46 21.34 36.35 4.42
N ILE A 47 21.72 35.18 4.92
CA ILE A 47 21.41 34.75 6.30
C ILE A 47 22.65 35.01 7.18
N CYS A 48 22.57 36.02 8.05
CA CYS A 48 23.63 36.35 9.01
C CYS A 48 23.51 35.45 10.25
N LEU A 49 24.27 34.35 10.27
CA LEU A 49 24.35 33.41 11.39
C LEU A 49 25.66 33.58 12.18
N PRO A 50 25.67 33.37 13.50
CA PRO A 50 26.92 33.28 14.27
C PRO A 50 27.76 32.09 13.76
N LEU A 51 29.09 32.22 13.86
CA LEU A 51 30.05 31.26 13.30
C LEU A 51 29.74 29.80 13.67
N PHE A 52 29.34 29.56 14.91
CA PHE A 52 28.98 28.22 15.41
C PHE A 52 27.84 27.57 14.62
N MET A 53 26.76 28.31 14.34
CA MET A 53 25.62 27.77 13.59
C MET A 53 25.94 27.55 12.12
N LYS A 54 26.79 28.41 11.53
CA LYS A 54 27.18 28.30 10.11
C LYS A 54 27.99 27.02 9.82
N LEU A 55 28.81 26.56 10.78
CA LEU A 55 29.67 25.40 10.62
C LEU A 55 29.10 24.10 11.20
N LEU A 56 27.97 24.16 11.93
CA LEU A 56 27.40 23.03 12.67
C LEU A 56 27.19 21.79 11.79
N THR A 57 26.59 21.96 10.61
CA THR A 57 26.24 20.84 9.71
C THR A 57 27.49 20.08 9.27
N LEU A 58 28.56 20.79 8.92
CA LEU A 58 29.82 20.20 8.52
C LEU A 58 30.47 19.44 9.69
N PHE A 59 30.45 20.00 10.90
CA PHE A 59 30.95 19.30 12.09
C PHE A 59 30.16 18.03 12.38
N VAL A 60 28.82 18.06 12.32
CA VAL A 60 27.97 16.89 12.57
C VAL A 60 28.24 15.80 11.52
N CYS A 61 28.38 16.15 10.24
CA CYS A 61 28.70 15.19 9.19
C CYS A 61 30.07 14.53 9.40
N LEU A 62 31.11 15.30 9.75
CA LEU A 62 32.45 14.77 10.01
C LEU A 62 32.46 13.84 11.24
N VAL A 63 31.87 14.28 12.35
CA VAL A 63 31.77 13.46 13.57
C VAL A 63 30.95 12.20 13.31
N GLY A 64 29.84 12.29 12.57
CA GLY A 64 29.03 11.15 12.16
C GLY A 64 29.82 10.15 11.31
N GLY A 65 30.61 10.63 10.34
CA GLY A 65 31.48 9.77 9.53
C GLY A 65 32.55 9.06 10.35
N VAL A 66 33.25 9.78 11.23
CA VAL A 66 34.29 9.19 12.10
C VAL A 66 33.70 8.18 13.07
N THR A 67 32.58 8.52 13.73
CA THR A 67 31.91 7.59 14.66
C THR A 67 31.35 6.37 13.95
N GLY A 68 30.77 6.53 12.76
CA GLY A 68 30.31 5.41 11.91
C GLY A 68 31.46 4.48 11.52
N TYR A 69 32.62 5.03 11.13
CA TYR A 69 33.81 4.24 10.82
C TYR A 69 34.31 3.47 12.04
N LEU A 70 34.41 4.11 13.21
CA LEU A 70 34.82 3.44 14.46
C LEU A 70 33.84 2.33 14.87
N LEU A 71 32.53 2.53 14.67
CA LEU A 71 31.52 1.50 14.92
C LEU A 71 31.64 0.30 13.96
N SER A 72 32.07 0.53 12.72
CA SER A 72 32.22 -0.52 11.71
C SER A 72 33.45 -1.42 11.93
N ASN A 73 34.41 -0.98 12.75
CA ASN A 73 35.64 -1.74 13.06
C ASN A 73 35.38 -2.83 14.10
N VAL A 74 34.61 -3.85 13.71
CA VAL A 74 34.33 -5.04 14.54
C VAL A 74 35.29 -6.17 14.15
N SER A 75 35.96 -6.77 15.13
CA SER A 75 36.79 -7.98 14.93
C SER A 75 36.00 -9.28 15.20
N LEU A 76 36.52 -10.40 14.71
CA LEU A 76 35.89 -11.74 14.71
C LEU A 76 35.53 -12.31 16.10
N PHE A 77 35.99 -11.70 17.20
CA PHE A 77 35.74 -12.17 18.57
C PHE A 77 35.11 -11.10 19.49
N PHE A 78 34.44 -10.09 18.94
CA PHE A 78 33.73 -9.10 19.76
C PHE A 78 32.40 -9.64 20.31
N ILE A 79 32.14 -9.36 21.59
CA ILE A 79 30.80 -9.46 22.18
C ILE A 79 29.89 -8.49 21.43
N ASN A 80 28.86 -9.04 20.79
CA ASN A 80 27.97 -8.27 19.93
C ASN A 80 27.17 -7.24 20.75
N LYS A 81 27.56 -5.97 20.70
CA LYS A 81 26.91 -4.89 21.45
C LYS A 81 25.44 -4.70 21.07
N SER A 82 25.07 -5.08 19.84
CA SER A 82 23.67 -5.06 19.37
C SER A 82 22.77 -6.06 20.11
N LEU A 83 23.32 -7.20 20.54
CA LEU A 83 22.60 -8.20 21.35
C LEU A 83 22.44 -7.73 22.80
N TYR A 84 23.41 -6.98 23.34
CA TYR A 84 23.28 -6.41 24.68
C TYR A 84 22.17 -5.35 24.74
N MET A 85 22.05 -4.49 23.71
CA MET A 85 21.00 -3.48 23.60
C MET A 85 19.87 -3.91 22.65
N TYR A 86 19.39 -5.15 22.81
CA TYR A 86 18.44 -5.76 21.88
C TYR A 86 17.16 -4.94 21.64
N ASN A 87 16.57 -4.38 22.70
CA ASN A 87 15.33 -3.60 22.55
C ASN A 87 15.53 -2.36 21.66
N PHE A 88 16.67 -1.68 21.79
CA PHE A 88 16.96 -0.50 20.99
C PHE A 88 17.32 -0.88 19.55
N SER A 89 18.14 -1.92 19.36
CA SER A 89 18.50 -2.40 18.01
C SER A 89 17.29 -2.94 17.26
N PHE A 90 16.38 -3.64 17.95
CA PHE A 90 15.13 -4.11 17.38
C PHE A 90 14.18 -2.96 17.03
N PHE A 91 14.05 -1.94 17.88
CA PHE A 91 13.24 -0.76 17.58
C PHE A 91 13.76 0.02 16.37
N ALA A 92 15.07 0.29 16.31
CA ALA A 92 15.69 0.97 15.18
C ALA A 92 15.64 0.13 13.90
N GLY A 93 15.88 -1.19 14.00
CA GLY A 93 15.88 -2.12 12.88
C GLY A 93 14.49 -2.39 12.30
N SER A 94 13.44 -2.37 13.13
CA SER A 94 12.04 -2.51 12.69
C SER A 94 11.44 -1.22 12.10
N MET A 95 12.27 -0.21 11.81
CA MET A 95 11.84 1.12 11.36
C MET A 95 10.77 1.71 12.31
N TRP A 96 11.07 1.72 13.61
CA TRP A 96 10.16 2.22 14.65
C TRP A 96 8.76 1.58 14.60
N PHE A 97 8.69 0.28 14.29
CA PHE A 97 7.43 -0.47 14.11
C PHE A 97 6.50 0.06 13.03
N MET A 98 6.96 0.95 12.15
CA MET A 98 6.14 1.55 11.10
C MET A 98 5.47 0.52 10.19
N PRO A 99 6.13 -0.57 9.74
CA PRO A 99 5.50 -1.58 8.89
C PRO A 99 4.34 -2.31 9.59
N ILE A 100 4.47 -2.57 10.90
CA ILE A 100 3.45 -3.27 11.69
C ILE A 100 2.21 -2.39 11.88
N ILE A 101 2.44 -1.11 12.17
CA ILE A 101 1.36 -0.13 12.33
C ILE A 101 0.63 0.10 11.00
N SER A 102 1.38 0.27 9.91
CA SER A 102 0.82 0.57 8.59
C SER A 102 0.11 -0.62 7.93
N THR A 103 0.52 -1.85 8.24
CA THR A 103 -0.15 -3.04 7.72
C THR A 103 -1.27 -3.50 8.63
N LEU A 104 -0.97 -3.99 9.83
CA LEU A 104 -1.95 -4.65 10.69
C LEU A 104 -3.02 -3.68 11.24
N GLY A 105 -2.64 -2.46 11.58
CA GLY A 105 -3.58 -1.46 12.10
C GLY A 105 -4.57 -0.97 11.03
N ILE A 106 -4.05 -0.70 9.83
CA ILE A 106 -4.83 -0.09 8.75
C ILE A 106 -5.71 -1.12 8.03
N ILE A 107 -5.24 -2.37 7.86
CA ILE A 107 -5.95 -3.40 7.09
C ILE A 107 -7.28 -3.84 7.74
N ASN A 108 -7.40 -3.77 9.07
CA ASN A 108 -8.60 -4.25 9.77
C ASN A 108 -9.87 -3.45 9.42
N TYR A 109 -9.76 -2.13 9.26
CA TYR A 109 -10.89 -1.25 8.95
C TYR A 109 -11.56 -1.53 7.59
N PRO A 110 -10.83 -1.55 6.45
CA PRO A 110 -11.43 -1.84 5.14
C PRO A 110 -11.96 -3.27 5.06
N LEU A 111 -11.31 -4.25 5.71
CA LEU A 111 -11.82 -5.63 5.74
C LEU A 111 -13.17 -5.73 6.45
N LYS A 112 -13.29 -5.11 7.62
CA LYS A 112 -14.55 -5.11 8.37
C LYS A 112 -15.67 -4.39 7.62
N LEU A 113 -15.35 -3.27 6.98
CA LEU A 113 -16.29 -2.54 6.11
C LEU A 113 -16.72 -3.37 4.90
N GLY A 114 -15.78 -4.05 4.24
CA GLY A 114 -16.06 -4.94 3.12
C GLY A 114 -16.98 -6.11 3.49
N LEU A 115 -16.81 -6.67 4.70
CA LEU A 115 -17.68 -7.74 5.20
C LEU A 115 -19.09 -7.23 5.48
N TYR A 116 -19.23 -6.04 6.07
CA TYR A 116 -20.55 -5.44 6.27
C TYR A 116 -21.22 -5.11 4.93
N SER A 117 -20.51 -4.51 3.98
CA SER A 117 -21.08 -4.19 2.68
C SER A 117 -21.54 -5.45 1.93
N TYR A 118 -20.72 -6.50 1.93
CA TYR A 118 -21.07 -7.76 1.28
C TYR A 118 -22.33 -8.40 1.87
N LYS A 119 -22.45 -8.42 3.20
CA LYS A 119 -23.62 -9.02 3.86
C LYS A 119 -24.88 -8.16 3.70
N SER A 120 -24.78 -6.85 3.85
CA SER A 120 -25.96 -5.98 3.85
C SER A 120 -26.43 -5.66 2.43
N PHE A 121 -25.52 -5.31 1.53
CA PHE A 121 -25.88 -4.88 0.18
C PHE A 121 -26.08 -6.09 -0.73
N ASP A 122 -25.04 -6.90 -0.95
CA ASP A 122 -25.10 -7.97 -1.94
C ASP A 122 -26.02 -9.10 -1.47
N GLN A 123 -25.70 -9.75 -0.36
CA GLN A 123 -26.49 -10.89 0.14
C GLN A 123 -27.82 -10.49 0.79
N GLY A 124 -28.01 -9.21 1.13
CA GLY A 124 -29.18 -8.71 1.82
C GLY A 124 -30.15 -8.02 0.86
N TRP A 125 -29.97 -6.71 0.70
CA TRP A 125 -30.90 -5.85 -0.04
C TRP A 125 -31.03 -6.23 -1.52
N SER A 126 -29.93 -6.62 -2.17
CA SER A 126 -29.97 -6.93 -3.61
C SER A 126 -30.75 -8.22 -3.89
N GLU A 127 -30.61 -9.24 -3.04
CA GLU A 127 -31.39 -10.48 -3.15
C GLU A 127 -32.86 -10.26 -2.77
N PHE A 128 -33.11 -9.45 -1.74
CA PHE A 128 -34.46 -9.10 -1.34
C PHE A 128 -35.22 -8.39 -2.47
N PHE A 129 -34.65 -7.33 -3.07
CA PHE A 129 -35.33 -6.62 -4.17
C PHE A 129 -35.29 -7.37 -5.50
N GLY A 130 -34.31 -8.25 -5.69
CA GLY A 130 -34.11 -9.00 -6.91
C GLY A 130 -34.91 -10.30 -6.93
N SER A 131 -34.19 -11.41 -7.08
CA SER A 131 -34.76 -12.71 -7.41
C SER A 131 -35.70 -13.26 -6.34
N GLN A 132 -35.44 -13.03 -5.04
CA GLN A 132 -36.25 -13.63 -3.98
C GLN A 132 -37.66 -13.03 -3.94
N MET A 133 -37.80 -11.70 -3.98
CA MET A 133 -39.13 -11.08 -3.95
C MET A 133 -39.89 -11.28 -5.26
N ILE A 134 -39.19 -11.25 -6.41
CA ILE A 134 -39.81 -11.54 -7.72
C ILE A 134 -40.36 -12.97 -7.73
N TYR A 135 -39.60 -13.95 -7.24
CA TYR A 135 -40.06 -15.33 -7.13
C TYR A 135 -41.31 -15.46 -6.25
N VAL A 136 -41.33 -14.80 -5.08
CA VAL A 136 -42.50 -14.81 -4.18
C VAL A 136 -43.72 -14.17 -4.83
N GLN A 137 -43.57 -13.05 -5.53
CA GLN A 137 -44.68 -12.40 -6.23
C GLN A 137 -45.23 -13.26 -7.38
N LEU A 138 -44.35 -13.82 -8.23
CA LEU A 138 -44.77 -14.69 -9.33
C LEU A 138 -45.49 -15.94 -8.81
N LYS A 139 -45.01 -16.54 -7.72
CA LYS A 139 -45.67 -17.66 -7.07
C LYS A 139 -47.08 -17.28 -6.62
N ASN A 140 -47.25 -16.13 -5.96
CA ASN A 140 -48.56 -15.68 -5.50
C ASN A 140 -49.52 -15.42 -6.66
N TYR A 141 -49.07 -14.76 -7.73
CA TYR A 141 -49.89 -14.57 -8.93
C TYR A 141 -50.30 -15.89 -9.59
N SER A 142 -49.39 -16.87 -9.65
CA SER A 142 -49.70 -18.19 -10.20
C SER A 142 -50.78 -18.92 -9.39
N LEU A 143 -50.75 -18.80 -8.05
CA LEU A 143 -51.77 -19.37 -7.17
C LEU A 143 -53.13 -18.69 -7.39
N TYR A 144 -53.17 -17.36 -7.49
CA TYR A 144 -54.42 -16.65 -7.80
C TYR A 144 -54.99 -17.03 -9.17
N LEU A 145 -54.15 -17.16 -10.20
CA LEU A 145 -54.56 -17.61 -11.53
C LEU A 145 -55.13 -19.03 -11.49
N GLN A 146 -54.55 -19.91 -10.70
CA GLN A 146 -55.02 -21.29 -10.55
C GLN A 146 -56.40 -21.35 -9.88
N GLU A 147 -56.65 -20.50 -8.87
CA GLU A 147 -57.98 -20.36 -8.26
C GLU A 147 -59.02 -19.84 -9.26
N PHE A 148 -58.68 -18.86 -10.10
CA PHE A 148 -59.57 -18.43 -11.19
C PHE A 148 -59.86 -19.57 -12.18
N GLN A 149 -58.83 -20.30 -12.63
CA GLN A 149 -59.01 -21.43 -13.56
C GLN A 149 -59.81 -22.59 -12.95
N SER A 150 -59.91 -22.72 -11.63
CA SER A 150 -60.74 -23.77 -11.03
C SER A 150 -62.23 -23.65 -11.39
N ASN A 151 -62.73 -22.45 -11.74
CA ASN A 151 -64.12 -22.17 -12.11
C ASN A 151 -64.33 -22.02 -13.63
N ASN A 152 -63.77 -22.94 -14.40
CA ASN A 152 -63.69 -22.90 -15.88
C ASN A 152 -64.99 -22.49 -16.59
N LEU A 153 -66.12 -23.17 -16.36
CA LEU A 153 -67.35 -22.93 -17.13
C LEU A 153 -67.95 -21.54 -16.92
N LYS A 154 -68.01 -21.08 -15.66
CA LYS A 154 -68.63 -19.81 -15.31
C LYS A 154 -67.84 -18.62 -15.88
N ILE A 155 -66.51 -18.70 -15.85
CA ILE A 155 -65.64 -17.64 -16.33
C ILE A 155 -65.62 -17.56 -17.86
N TYR A 156 -65.60 -18.70 -18.56
CA TYR A 156 -65.68 -18.72 -20.02
C TYR A 156 -66.96 -18.05 -20.53
N LEU A 157 -68.12 -18.40 -19.96
CA LEU A 157 -69.39 -17.76 -20.32
C LEU A 157 -69.38 -16.25 -20.04
N LEU A 158 -68.82 -15.83 -18.91
CA LEU A 158 -68.76 -14.42 -18.52
C LEU A 158 -67.82 -13.61 -19.45
N SER A 159 -66.69 -14.19 -19.88
CA SER A 159 -65.79 -13.56 -20.86
C SER A 159 -66.43 -13.39 -22.25
N TYR A 160 -67.24 -14.36 -22.68
CA TYR A 160 -67.93 -14.29 -23.98
C TYR A 160 -68.99 -13.19 -23.97
N MET A 161 -69.75 -13.08 -22.87
CA MET A 161 -70.75 -12.02 -22.69
C MET A 161 -70.11 -10.62 -22.64
N LEU A 162 -68.97 -10.48 -21.96
CA LEU A 162 -68.24 -9.20 -21.91
C LEU A 162 -67.79 -8.72 -23.31
N TRP A 163 -67.33 -9.64 -24.16
CA TRP A 163 -66.92 -9.30 -25.54
C TRP A 163 -68.08 -8.84 -26.43
N PHE A 164 -69.32 -9.25 -26.15
CA PHE A 164 -70.50 -8.74 -26.86
C PHE A 164 -70.99 -7.38 -26.37
N ILE A 165 -70.68 -7.04 -25.11
CA ILE A 165 -71.15 -5.80 -24.46
C ILE A 165 -70.20 -4.63 -24.72
N ILE A 166 -68.92 -4.91 -24.96
CA ILE A 166 -67.87 -3.94 -25.27
C ILE A 166 -67.68 -3.87 -26.78
#